data_AF-A0A377R366-F1
#
_entry.id   AF-A0A377R366-F1
#
_cell.length_a   1.000
_cell.length_b   1.000
_cell.length_c   1.000
_cell.angle_alpha   90.00
_cell.angle_beta   90.00
_cell.angle_gamma   90.00
#
_symmetry.space_group_name_H-M   'P 1'
#
loop_
_entity.id
_entity.type
_entity.pdbx_description
1 polymer ?
#
loop_
_entity_poly.entity_id
_entity_poly.type
_entity_poly.pdbx_seq_one_letter_code
_entity_poly.pdbx_strand_id
1 'polypeptide(L)'
;MTVRTLAANALGLAVLAALAACGTPARPDSRAMHNIGTKDLLDLQSSAKIRPAANRAVLYAAAPSIAYAAEARLPNADTERYQKQPENPVKAVAQDPVSTFSIDVDTGSYANVRRFLNNGRLPPKDAVRIEEIVNYFPYSYPLPQDGRPFAVHTQAVDSPWQNGAKLIKIGIQAQDLAKKDLPPANLVFLVDVSGSMNAPDKLPLVKKTLRILTKQLRAQDKVSLITYAAGEKTVLPPTSGKDKDTILRAVNALEAGGSTSGERAIRTAYEQAEKAYVKNGINRILLATDGDFNVGISDTEALKSLVAEKRKSGISLSTFGYGTGNYNEAMMEQIADAGDGNYSYIDTEKEAQKVLDRQLSSTLATVAQDVKIQVEFNPAAVKEYRLVGYTNRTLRNEDFANDKVDAGDIGSGHSVTALYEIIPQGTKGWLADSRYNKTPSPAGGKNEYAYVKIRYKLPGQSQSKLIEQPVAAHSIPLAQADADTRLALAAASYAQQLRGGEYNGSLDWNAIGKMAAGTRAKDPYGLLAEFAELVETAKSLSTKQPEKSGR
;
A
#
# COMPACT_ATOMS: atom_id res chain seq x y z
N MET A 1 -60.23 27.01 18.50
CA MET A 1 -59.62 27.00 19.85
C MET A 1 -58.18 26.56 19.67
N THR A 2 -57.13 27.33 19.97
CA THR A 2 -57.08 28.68 20.58
C THR A 2 -55.84 29.42 20.04
N VAL A 3 -55.94 30.73 19.84
CA VAL A 3 -54.88 31.57 19.21
C VAL A 3 -54.27 32.53 20.24
N ARG A 4 -52.95 32.78 20.15
CA ARG A 4 -52.22 34.00 20.56
C ARG A 4 -50.80 33.93 19.93
N THR A 5 -50.34 34.80 19.02
CA THR A 5 -49.89 36.23 19.15
C THR A 5 -48.82 36.46 20.25
N LEU A 6 -47.77 37.29 20.08
CA LEU A 6 -47.45 38.36 19.11
C LEU A 6 -45.93 38.75 19.17
N ALA A 7 -45.46 39.57 18.22
CA ALA A 7 -44.27 40.46 18.23
C ALA A 7 -42.85 39.82 18.35
N ALA A 8 -41.85 40.07 17.48
CA ALA A 8 -41.31 41.29 16.83
C ALA A 8 -40.12 41.93 17.59
N ASN A 9 -38.98 42.06 16.91
CA ASN A 9 -37.90 42.98 17.27
C ASN A 9 -37.07 43.31 16.01
N ALA A 10 -36.74 44.57 15.81
CA ALA A 10 -36.00 45.07 14.65
C ALA A 10 -34.97 46.12 15.07
N LEU A 11 -33.69 45.87 14.75
CA LEU A 11 -32.55 46.79 14.77
C LEU A 11 -31.43 46.05 13.99
N GLY A 12 -30.70 46.61 13.02
CA GLY A 12 -30.69 47.98 12.52
C GLY A 12 -29.41 48.73 12.88
N LEU A 13 -28.33 48.53 12.11
CA LEU A 13 -27.37 49.58 11.76
C LEU A 13 -26.51 49.15 10.55
N ALA A 14 -26.02 50.13 9.78
CA ALA A 14 -25.28 49.95 8.53
C ALA A 14 -23.80 50.38 8.66
N VAL A 15 -23.15 50.63 7.50
CA VAL A 15 -21.87 51.37 7.29
C VAL A 15 -20.61 50.45 7.26
N LEU A 16 -19.62 50.57 6.36
CA LEU A 16 -19.20 51.63 5.40
C LEU A 16 -18.82 51.02 4.02
N ALA A 17 -18.73 51.85 2.98
CA ALA A 17 -18.14 51.49 1.68
C ALA A 17 -16.91 52.36 1.32
N ALA A 18 -16.16 51.90 0.31
CA ALA A 18 -15.12 52.58 -0.46
C ALA A 18 -13.74 52.85 0.21
N LEU A 19 -12.70 52.33 -0.46
CA LEU A 19 -11.59 53.16 -0.96
C LEU A 19 -10.86 52.43 -2.08
N ALA A 20 -10.75 53.08 -3.25
CA ALA A 20 -9.88 52.65 -4.34
C ALA A 20 -8.64 53.55 -4.35
N ALA A 21 -7.45 52.97 -4.53
CA ALA A 21 -6.21 53.73 -4.77
C ALA A 21 -5.25 52.92 -5.66
N CYS A 22 -4.63 53.60 -6.62
CA CYS A 22 -3.74 53.03 -7.63
C CYS A 22 -2.35 52.68 -7.07
N GLY A 23 -1.60 51.79 -7.73
CA GLY A 23 -0.18 51.61 -7.42
C GLY A 23 0.52 50.43 -8.11
N THR A 24 0.91 50.58 -9.37
CA THR A 24 1.86 49.68 -10.05
C THR A 24 3.31 50.14 -9.90
N PRO A 25 4.25 49.22 -9.64
CA PRO A 25 5.61 49.30 -10.18
C PRO A 25 5.89 48.04 -11.06
N ALA A 26 6.08 48.19 -12.36
CA ALA A 26 7.30 48.66 -13.04
C ALA A 26 8.41 47.59 -13.12
N ARG A 27 8.67 47.10 -14.34
CA ARG A 27 9.83 46.28 -14.70
C ARG A 27 11.11 47.13 -14.66
N PRO A 28 12.29 46.57 -14.34
CA PRO A 28 13.55 47.16 -14.76
C PRO A 28 13.77 46.88 -16.25
N ASP A 29 13.98 47.93 -17.03
CA ASP A 29 14.21 47.87 -18.47
C ASP A 29 15.71 47.83 -18.80
N SER A 30 16.04 47.27 -19.96
CA SER A 30 17.44 47.10 -20.41
C SER A 30 18.00 48.33 -21.12
N ARG A 31 19.20 48.78 -20.76
CA ARG A 31 20.15 49.57 -21.60
C ARG A 31 21.58 49.32 -21.06
N ALA A 32 22.53 48.69 -21.77
CA ALA A 32 23.12 48.94 -23.10
C ALA A 32 24.40 49.79 -23.03
N MET A 33 25.50 49.26 -23.61
CA MET A 33 26.76 49.88 -24.10
C MET A 33 27.96 48.93 -23.85
N HIS A 34 29.02 48.81 -24.67
CA HIS A 34 29.16 48.78 -26.14
C HIS A 34 30.59 48.25 -26.47
N ASN A 35 30.79 47.57 -27.60
CA ASN A 35 32.05 47.26 -28.32
C ASN A 35 33.33 46.77 -27.59
N ILE A 36 33.80 45.59 -28.01
CA ILE A 36 35.06 45.27 -28.75
C ILE A 36 34.88 43.77 -29.13
N GLY A 37 35.14 43.25 -30.33
CA GLY A 37 35.88 43.71 -31.48
C GLY A 37 36.61 42.49 -32.06
N THR A 38 35.98 41.76 -32.98
CA THR A 38 36.48 40.53 -33.58
C THR A 38 37.64 40.77 -34.55
N LYS A 39 38.58 39.80 -34.66
CA LYS A 39 39.26 39.43 -35.92
C LYS A 39 40.04 38.11 -35.82
N ASP A 40 39.78 37.24 -36.80
CA ASP A 40 40.62 36.29 -37.56
C ASP A 40 41.73 35.50 -36.81
N LEU A 41 41.78 34.15 -36.76
CA LEU A 41 41.73 33.07 -37.78
C LEU A 41 42.87 33.06 -38.84
N LEU A 42 43.63 31.95 -38.80
CA LEU A 42 44.44 31.32 -39.87
C LEU A 42 45.70 32.01 -40.41
N ASP A 43 46.88 31.44 -40.10
CA ASP A 43 47.83 30.82 -41.06
C ASP A 43 49.06 30.26 -40.28
N LEU A 44 49.46 28.98 -40.40
CA LEU A 44 50.10 28.23 -41.50
C LEU A 44 51.66 28.25 -41.48
N GLN A 45 52.20 27.04 -41.27
CA GLN A 45 53.47 26.49 -41.79
C GLN A 45 54.87 26.94 -41.30
N SER A 46 55.53 25.93 -40.71
CA SER A 46 56.87 25.42 -41.10
C SER A 46 58.14 26.11 -40.57
N SER A 47 58.96 25.31 -39.87
CA SER A 47 60.39 25.17 -40.20
C SER A 47 60.97 23.91 -39.54
N ALA A 48 61.38 22.95 -40.35
CA ALA A 48 62.17 21.80 -39.88
C ALA A 48 63.67 22.11 -40.00
N LYS A 49 64.47 21.73 -39.00
CA LYS A 49 65.94 21.60 -39.13
C LYS A 49 66.39 20.31 -38.45
N ILE A 50 66.98 19.42 -39.24
CA ILE A 50 67.60 18.17 -38.79
C ILE A 50 69.13 18.33 -38.92
N ARG A 51 69.87 17.93 -37.88
CA ARG A 51 71.27 17.47 -37.98
C ARG A 51 71.52 16.32 -36.97
N PRO A 52 72.50 15.41 -37.22
CA PRO A 52 72.33 14.01 -36.80
C PRO A 52 73.25 13.50 -35.68
N ALA A 53 72.74 12.47 -34.99
CA ALA A 53 73.38 11.27 -34.45
C ALA A 53 74.71 11.33 -33.67
N ALA A 54 74.66 10.88 -32.41
CA ALA A 54 75.70 10.05 -31.79
C ALA A 54 75.06 9.05 -30.79
N ASN A 55 75.54 7.80 -30.77
CA ASN A 55 74.97 6.68 -30.00
C ASN A 55 75.07 6.85 -28.47
N ARG A 56 74.02 6.41 -27.74
CA ARG A 56 74.20 5.67 -26.47
C ARG A 56 72.96 4.91 -25.98
N ALA A 57 73.16 3.61 -25.75
CA ALA A 57 72.41 2.67 -24.88
C ALA A 57 70.88 2.77 -24.78
N VAL A 58 70.18 1.77 -25.35
CA VAL A 58 68.76 1.50 -25.06
C VAL A 58 68.64 0.83 -23.68
N LEU A 59 68.11 1.57 -22.71
CA LEU A 59 67.49 1.00 -21.51
C LEU A 59 66.00 0.85 -21.76
N TYR A 60 65.49 -0.38 -21.66
CA TYR A 60 64.04 -0.65 -21.69
C TYR A 60 63.40 -0.15 -20.38
N ALA A 61 63.03 1.13 -20.34
CA ALA A 61 62.10 1.63 -19.36
C ALA A 61 60.68 1.23 -19.79
N ALA A 62 60.05 0.32 -19.04
CA ALA A 62 58.65 -0.02 -19.26
C ALA A 62 57.78 1.23 -19.08
N ALA A 63 56.99 1.59 -20.10
CA ALA A 63 56.04 2.69 -19.98
C ALA A 63 55.00 2.34 -18.90
N PRO A 64 54.62 3.29 -18.03
CA PRO A 64 53.58 3.06 -17.04
C PRO A 64 52.27 2.76 -17.77
N SER A 65 51.73 1.56 -17.56
CA SER A 65 50.40 1.22 -18.01
C SER A 65 49.41 2.22 -17.39
N ILE A 66 48.71 2.96 -18.24
CA ILE A 66 47.55 3.75 -17.81
C ILE A 66 46.50 2.72 -17.38
N ALA A 67 46.49 2.42 -16.09
CA ALA A 67 45.38 1.73 -15.49
C ALA A 67 44.15 2.60 -15.73
N TYR A 68 43.21 2.10 -16.54
CA TYR A 68 41.83 2.54 -16.41
C TYR A 68 41.45 2.27 -14.96
N ALA A 69 41.44 3.32 -14.15
CA ALA A 69 40.73 3.32 -12.91
C ALA A 69 39.28 3.01 -13.29
N ALA A 70 38.86 1.77 -13.09
CA ALA A 70 37.46 1.44 -13.11
C ALA A 70 36.83 2.38 -12.09
N GLU A 71 36.01 3.32 -12.57
CA GLU A 71 35.20 4.14 -11.69
C GLU A 71 34.42 3.17 -10.83
N ALA A 72 34.82 3.05 -9.56
CA ALA A 72 34.09 2.28 -8.59
C ALA A 72 32.75 3.01 -8.48
N ARG A 73 31.75 2.50 -9.22
CA ARG A 73 30.37 2.93 -9.09
C ARG A 73 30.08 2.84 -7.61
N LEU A 74 30.03 4.00 -6.95
CA LEU A 74 29.55 4.10 -5.58
C LEU A 74 28.22 3.32 -5.58
N PRO A 75 28.04 2.34 -4.68
CA PRO A 75 26.77 1.62 -4.63
C PRO A 75 25.70 2.69 -4.51
N ASN A 76 24.75 2.70 -5.48
CA ASN A 76 23.67 3.69 -5.50
C ASN A 76 23.08 3.75 -4.09
N ALA A 77 23.11 4.94 -3.48
CA ALA A 77 22.64 5.08 -2.11
C ALA A 77 21.21 4.55 -2.04
N ASP A 78 20.95 3.64 -1.11
CA ASP A 78 19.61 3.09 -0.90
C ASP A 78 18.74 4.25 -0.37
N THR A 79 17.89 4.79 -1.25
CA THR A 79 16.98 5.92 -0.99
C THR A 79 15.52 5.44 -0.92
N GLU A 80 15.32 4.15 -0.67
CA GLU A 80 13.98 3.59 -0.51
C GLU A 80 13.27 4.18 0.72
N ARG A 81 11.98 4.51 0.56
CA ARG A 81 11.20 5.28 1.54
C ARG A 81 9.96 4.50 1.99
N TYR A 82 9.94 4.23 3.30
CA TYR A 82 8.91 3.47 4.00
C TYR A 82 8.20 4.36 5.03
N GLN A 83 6.90 4.13 5.23
CA GLN A 83 6.15 4.83 6.26
C GLN A 83 6.53 4.22 7.62
N LYS A 84 6.71 5.05 8.66
CA LYS A 84 6.97 4.55 10.01
C LYS A 84 5.79 3.72 10.52
N GLN A 85 6.04 2.49 10.94
CA GLN A 85 5.02 1.59 11.48
C GLN A 85 5.28 1.30 12.96
N PRO A 86 4.80 2.13 13.91
CA PRO A 86 4.90 1.83 15.34
C PRO A 86 4.12 0.54 15.67
N GLU A 87 4.47 -0.15 16.77
CA GLU A 87 3.60 -1.24 17.27
C GLU A 87 2.32 -0.66 17.89
N ASN A 88 1.19 -1.34 17.76
CA ASN A 88 -0.02 -0.95 18.51
C ASN A 88 0.19 -1.13 20.02
N PRO A 89 -0.22 -0.16 20.84
CA PRO A 89 -0.12 -0.28 22.29
C PRO A 89 -1.09 -1.34 22.81
N VAL A 90 -0.72 -1.96 23.93
CA VAL A 90 -1.67 -2.69 24.78
C VAL A 90 -2.65 -1.71 25.41
N LYS A 91 -3.94 -2.03 25.35
CA LYS A 91 -5.03 -1.24 25.94
C LYS A 91 -5.71 -2.01 27.08
N ALA A 92 -6.07 -1.31 28.15
CA ALA A 92 -6.91 -1.85 29.22
C ALA A 92 -8.40 -1.72 28.83
N VAL A 93 -9.14 -2.84 28.76
CA VAL A 93 -10.56 -2.85 28.36
C VAL A 93 -11.42 -1.98 29.29
N ALA A 94 -11.08 -1.93 30.56
CA ALA A 94 -11.76 -1.12 31.56
C ALA A 94 -11.63 0.42 31.37
N GLN A 95 -10.77 0.87 30.44
CA GLN A 95 -10.55 2.28 30.12
C GLN A 95 -10.90 2.59 28.66
N ASP A 96 -10.51 1.71 27.73
CA ASP A 96 -10.73 1.85 26.30
C ASP A 96 -11.17 0.49 25.69
N PRO A 97 -12.43 0.09 25.86
CA PRO A 97 -12.92 -1.22 25.44
C PRO A 97 -13.07 -1.37 23.91
N VAL A 98 -12.82 -0.32 23.12
CA VAL A 98 -13.19 -0.28 21.70
C VAL A 98 -11.98 -0.11 20.79
N SER A 99 -11.90 -0.97 19.77
CA SER A 99 -10.92 -0.88 18.71
C SER A 99 -11.65 -0.74 17.37
N THR A 100 -11.38 0.33 16.62
CA THR A 100 -12.02 0.60 15.31
C THR A 100 -10.95 0.73 14.23
N PHE A 101 -11.15 0.11 13.08
CA PHE A 101 -10.22 0.16 11.94
C PHE A 101 -10.95 0.00 10.60
N SER A 102 -10.31 0.47 9.52
CA SER A 102 -10.74 0.27 8.14
C SER A 102 -10.50 -1.19 7.70
N ILE A 103 -11.35 -1.74 6.82
CA ILE A 103 -11.12 -3.07 6.21
C ILE A 103 -9.94 -3.09 5.22
N ASP A 104 -9.45 -1.91 4.81
CA ASP A 104 -8.49 -1.77 3.72
C ASP A 104 -7.15 -2.42 4.06
N VAL A 105 -6.69 -3.34 3.21
CA VAL A 105 -5.40 -4.03 3.37
C VAL A 105 -4.73 -4.24 2.01
N ASP A 106 -3.58 -3.62 1.85
CA ASP A 106 -2.68 -3.82 0.72
C ASP A 106 -1.87 -5.12 0.89
N THR A 107 -1.00 -5.40 -0.07
CA THR A 107 -0.17 -6.62 -0.04
C THR A 107 1.26 -6.43 -0.53
N GLY A 108 1.68 -5.18 -0.77
CA GLY A 108 2.99 -4.87 -1.32
C GLY A 108 4.14 -5.22 -0.37
N SER A 109 3.93 -5.11 0.94
CA SER A 109 4.94 -5.42 1.95
C SER A 109 5.44 -6.85 1.86
N TYR A 110 4.58 -7.85 1.64
CA TYR A 110 5.04 -9.25 1.54
C TYR A 110 5.97 -9.48 0.33
N ALA A 111 5.58 -8.97 -0.85
CA ALA A 111 6.40 -9.09 -2.06
C ALA A 111 7.74 -8.32 -1.90
N ASN A 112 7.71 -7.17 -1.22
CA ASN A 112 8.92 -6.41 -0.92
C ASN A 112 9.84 -7.15 0.07
N VAL A 113 9.28 -7.73 1.13
CA VAL A 113 9.99 -8.59 2.10
C VAL A 113 10.62 -9.80 1.39
N ARG A 114 9.87 -10.48 0.51
CA ARG A 114 10.39 -11.57 -0.34
C ARG A 114 11.60 -11.12 -1.14
N ARG A 115 11.54 -9.95 -1.79
CA ARG A 115 12.67 -9.35 -2.51
C ARG A 115 13.88 -9.12 -1.60
N PHE A 116 13.70 -8.53 -0.41
CA PHE A 116 14.81 -8.32 0.53
C PHE A 116 15.51 -9.65 0.87
N LEU A 117 14.73 -10.67 1.26
CA LEU A 117 15.23 -11.99 1.66
C LEU A 117 15.91 -12.73 0.50
N ASN A 118 15.33 -12.70 -0.70
CA ASN A 118 15.93 -13.28 -1.91
C ASN A 118 17.23 -12.58 -2.32
N ASN A 119 17.37 -11.29 -2.01
CA ASN A 119 18.61 -10.53 -2.17
C ASN A 119 19.60 -10.72 -0.99
N GLY A 120 19.35 -11.68 -0.09
CA GLY A 120 20.26 -12.03 1.00
C GLY A 120 20.35 -11.01 2.13
N ARG A 121 19.35 -10.13 2.29
CA ARG A 121 19.28 -9.14 3.37
C ARG A 121 17.95 -9.18 4.12
N LEU A 122 17.96 -8.90 5.42
CA LEU A 122 16.71 -8.68 6.16
C LEU A 122 16.09 -7.34 5.72
N PRO A 123 14.75 -7.23 5.66
CA PRO A 123 14.07 -5.97 5.38
C PRO A 123 14.26 -4.97 6.53
N PRO A 124 14.21 -3.65 6.28
CA PRO A 124 14.05 -2.66 7.35
C PRO A 124 12.68 -2.83 8.02
N LYS A 125 12.60 -2.56 9.34
CA LYS A 125 11.37 -2.75 10.14
C LYS A 125 10.12 -2.10 9.52
N ASP A 126 10.27 -0.89 9.01
CA ASP A 126 9.17 -0.11 8.43
C ASP A 126 8.66 -0.64 7.07
N ALA A 127 9.40 -1.51 6.38
CA ALA A 127 8.93 -2.21 5.16
C ALA A 127 8.10 -3.47 5.49
N VAL A 128 7.96 -3.83 6.76
CA VAL A 128 7.27 -5.04 7.23
C VAL A 128 5.95 -4.65 7.88
N ARG A 129 4.87 -4.74 7.11
CA ARG A 129 3.50 -4.44 7.53
C ARG A 129 2.78 -5.75 7.87
N ILE A 130 2.34 -5.89 9.12
CA ILE A 130 1.92 -7.21 9.64
C ILE A 130 0.60 -7.64 9.01
N GLU A 131 -0.35 -6.71 8.91
CA GLU A 131 -1.65 -6.88 8.28
C GLU A 131 -1.54 -7.24 6.79
N GLU A 132 -0.65 -6.60 6.03
CA GLU A 132 -0.44 -6.92 4.62
C GLU A 132 0.12 -8.35 4.44
N ILE A 133 1.06 -8.75 5.30
CA ILE A 133 1.63 -10.11 5.30
C ILE A 133 0.58 -11.15 5.69
N VAL A 134 -0.26 -10.87 6.69
CA VAL A 134 -1.38 -11.74 7.08
C VAL A 134 -2.39 -11.88 5.93
N ASN A 135 -2.69 -10.80 5.20
CA ASN A 135 -3.72 -10.80 4.14
C ASN A 135 -3.23 -11.15 2.74
N TYR A 136 -1.92 -11.35 2.56
CA TYR A 136 -1.35 -11.81 1.30
C TYR A 136 -1.82 -13.24 0.91
N PHE A 137 -2.07 -14.10 1.91
CA PHE A 137 -2.37 -15.52 1.71
C PHE A 137 -3.81 -15.82 1.24
N PRO A 138 -4.06 -17.00 0.65
CA PRO A 138 -5.42 -17.49 0.42
C PRO A 138 -5.97 -18.17 1.68
N TYR A 139 -7.08 -17.65 2.21
CA TYR A 139 -7.87 -18.30 3.26
C TYR A 139 -9.04 -19.08 2.67
N SER A 140 -9.56 -20.07 3.40
CA SER A 140 -10.65 -20.96 2.98
C SER A 140 -11.95 -20.70 3.74
N TYR A 141 -12.18 -19.44 4.12
CA TYR A 141 -13.38 -19.02 4.83
C TYR A 141 -14.66 -19.31 4.02
N PRO A 142 -15.72 -19.86 4.65
CA PRO A 142 -16.99 -20.07 3.98
C PRO A 142 -17.59 -18.75 3.43
N LEU A 143 -18.12 -18.80 2.21
CA LEU A 143 -18.88 -17.70 1.61
C LEU A 143 -20.18 -17.42 2.41
N PRO A 144 -20.70 -16.18 2.41
CA PRO A 144 -22.00 -15.88 3.02
C PRO A 144 -23.15 -16.62 2.34
N GLN A 145 -24.11 -17.08 3.14
CA GLN A 145 -25.25 -17.91 2.71
C GLN A 145 -26.61 -17.21 2.90
N ASP A 146 -26.62 -16.05 3.55
CA ASP A 146 -27.81 -15.29 3.97
C ASP A 146 -28.08 -14.04 3.10
N GLY A 147 -27.44 -13.96 1.94
CA GLY A 147 -27.55 -12.84 1.00
C GLY A 147 -26.77 -11.58 1.39
N ARG A 148 -26.05 -11.57 2.52
CA ARG A 148 -25.15 -10.46 2.91
C ARG A 148 -23.91 -10.43 2.01
N PRO A 149 -23.31 -9.25 1.75
CA PRO A 149 -22.15 -9.13 0.85
C PRO A 149 -20.90 -9.85 1.36
N PHE A 150 -20.81 -10.13 2.66
CA PHE A 150 -19.72 -10.87 3.28
C PHE A 150 -20.16 -11.68 4.51
N ALA A 151 -19.43 -12.74 4.82
CA ALA A 151 -19.53 -13.53 6.06
C ALA A 151 -18.42 -13.15 7.05
N VAL A 152 -18.65 -13.38 8.34
CA VAL A 152 -17.70 -13.06 9.43
C VAL A 152 -17.42 -14.31 10.27
N HIS A 153 -16.15 -14.72 10.34
CA HIS A 153 -15.69 -15.98 10.88
C HIS A 153 -14.70 -15.75 12.03
N THR A 154 -15.14 -16.01 13.25
CA THR A 154 -14.34 -15.77 14.47
C THR A 154 -13.89 -17.07 15.12
N GLN A 155 -12.63 -17.15 15.53
CA GLN A 155 -12.10 -18.24 16.35
C GLN A 155 -11.20 -17.66 17.44
N ALA A 156 -11.34 -18.16 18.68
CA ALA A 156 -10.45 -17.84 19.78
C ALA A 156 -9.59 -19.07 20.13
N VAL A 157 -8.29 -18.86 20.30
CA VAL A 157 -7.31 -19.91 20.63
C VAL A 157 -6.39 -19.46 21.75
N ASP A 158 -5.70 -20.40 22.41
CA ASP A 158 -4.60 -20.05 23.32
C ASP A 158 -3.48 -19.31 22.55
N SER A 159 -3.04 -18.15 23.05
CA SER A 159 -1.93 -17.40 22.44
C SER A 159 -0.60 -18.12 22.72
N PRO A 160 0.24 -18.35 21.71
CA PRO A 160 1.59 -18.85 21.91
C PRO A 160 2.58 -17.74 22.31
N TRP A 161 2.20 -16.46 22.18
CA TRP A 161 3.08 -15.32 22.44
C TRP A 161 3.17 -14.98 23.93
N GLN A 162 2.10 -15.19 24.70
CA GLN A 162 2.10 -14.98 26.15
C GLN A 162 1.26 -16.02 26.88
N ASN A 163 1.83 -16.61 27.94
CA ASN A 163 1.13 -17.57 28.78
C ASN A 163 -0.13 -16.94 29.41
N GLY A 164 -1.27 -17.64 29.29
CA GLY A 164 -2.58 -17.19 29.75
C GLY A 164 -3.32 -16.25 28.78
N ALA A 165 -2.62 -15.62 27.83
CA ALA A 165 -3.26 -14.80 26.79
C ALA A 165 -4.01 -15.69 25.79
N LYS A 166 -5.02 -15.11 25.12
CA LYS A 166 -5.76 -15.73 24.01
C LYS A 166 -5.56 -14.91 22.74
N LEU A 167 -5.60 -15.57 21.59
CA LEU A 167 -5.68 -14.93 20.29
C LEU A 167 -7.11 -15.02 19.77
N ILE A 168 -7.68 -13.91 19.32
CA ILE A 168 -8.95 -13.87 18.57
C ILE A 168 -8.62 -13.58 17.10
N LYS A 169 -8.96 -14.50 16.22
CA LYS A 169 -8.91 -14.32 14.77
C LYS A 169 -10.29 -13.90 14.26
N ILE A 170 -10.37 -12.79 13.53
CA ILE A 170 -11.56 -12.32 12.82
C ILE A 170 -11.26 -12.43 11.33
N GLY A 171 -11.99 -13.27 10.61
CA GLY A 171 -11.89 -13.39 9.15
C GLY A 171 -13.18 -12.93 8.49
N ILE A 172 -13.10 -12.08 7.48
CA ILE A 172 -14.22 -11.57 6.68
C ILE A 172 -14.05 -12.12 5.27
N GLN A 173 -15.13 -12.66 4.69
CA GLN A 173 -15.13 -13.24 3.35
C GLN A 173 -16.25 -12.67 2.50
N ALA A 174 -15.90 -11.95 1.44
CA ALA A 174 -16.85 -11.44 0.46
C ALA A 174 -17.50 -12.56 -0.38
N GLN A 175 -18.71 -12.30 -0.88
CA GLN A 175 -19.31 -13.06 -1.98
C GLN A 175 -18.37 -13.10 -3.19
N ASP A 176 -18.27 -14.25 -3.85
CA ASP A 176 -17.48 -14.43 -5.08
C ASP A 176 -18.38 -14.39 -6.32
N LEU A 177 -18.41 -13.23 -6.99
CA LEU A 177 -19.06 -13.01 -8.27
C LEU A 177 -18.16 -13.53 -9.40
N ALA A 178 -18.70 -14.39 -10.27
CA ALA A 178 -17.92 -14.94 -11.37
C ALA A 178 -17.46 -13.83 -12.34
N LYS A 179 -16.23 -13.94 -12.90
CA LYS A 179 -15.64 -12.91 -13.79
C LYS A 179 -16.52 -12.49 -14.99
N LYS A 180 -17.44 -13.36 -15.43
CA LYS A 180 -18.42 -13.08 -16.49
C LYS A 180 -19.51 -12.08 -16.08
N ASP A 181 -19.81 -11.98 -14.79
CA ASP A 181 -20.90 -11.17 -14.23
C ASP A 181 -20.40 -9.79 -13.74
N LEU A 182 -19.09 -9.51 -13.84
CA LEU A 182 -18.49 -8.20 -13.54
C LEU A 182 -19.01 -7.12 -14.52
N PRO A 183 -19.33 -5.90 -14.06
CA PRO A 183 -19.68 -4.79 -14.95
C PRO A 183 -18.55 -4.45 -15.96
N PRO A 184 -18.82 -3.76 -17.08
CA PRO A 184 -17.78 -3.33 -18.01
C PRO A 184 -16.78 -2.37 -17.35
N ALA A 185 -15.49 -2.53 -17.64
CA ALA A 185 -14.42 -1.72 -17.07
C ALA A 185 -13.88 -0.64 -18.03
N ASN A 186 -13.43 0.46 -17.47
CA ASN A 186 -12.68 1.53 -18.12
C ASN A 186 -11.39 1.73 -17.31
N LEU A 187 -10.29 1.24 -17.85
CA LEU A 187 -8.99 1.23 -17.20
C LEU A 187 -8.05 2.25 -17.87
N VAL A 188 -7.46 3.14 -17.07
CA VAL A 188 -6.40 4.04 -17.53
C VAL A 188 -5.08 3.53 -17.00
N PHE A 189 -4.22 3.02 -17.87
CA PHE A 189 -2.85 2.67 -17.53
C PHE A 189 -2.04 3.97 -17.50
N LEU A 190 -1.62 4.39 -16.31
CA LEU A 190 -0.75 5.54 -16.10
C LEU A 190 0.66 5.02 -15.82
N VAL A 191 1.56 5.12 -16.80
CA VAL A 191 2.86 4.45 -16.76
C VAL A 191 3.99 5.46 -16.67
N ASP A 192 4.80 5.30 -15.64
CA ASP A 192 6.09 5.96 -15.51
C ASP A 192 7.05 5.42 -16.58
N VAL A 193 7.57 6.32 -17.40
CA VAL A 193 8.60 6.03 -18.40
C VAL A 193 9.84 6.89 -18.20
N SER A 194 10.06 7.42 -17.00
CA SER A 194 11.26 8.20 -16.66
C SER A 194 12.55 7.38 -16.78
N GLY A 195 13.70 8.05 -16.79
CA GLY A 195 15.01 7.39 -16.90
C GLY A 195 15.31 6.37 -15.79
N SER A 196 14.74 6.53 -14.59
CA SER A 196 14.90 5.59 -13.47
C SER A 196 14.22 4.25 -13.73
N MET A 197 13.22 4.21 -14.63
CA MET A 197 12.46 3.01 -15.01
C MET A 197 13.22 2.09 -15.99
N ASN A 198 14.43 2.45 -16.41
CA ASN A 198 15.29 1.67 -17.31
C ASN A 198 16.07 0.54 -16.60
N ALA A 199 15.35 -0.35 -15.91
CA ALA A 199 15.91 -1.53 -15.25
C ALA A 199 15.01 -2.76 -15.47
N PRO A 200 15.52 -4.01 -15.50
CA PRO A 200 14.72 -5.20 -15.84
C PRO A 200 13.49 -5.45 -14.95
N ASP A 201 13.57 -5.02 -13.69
CA ASP A 201 12.56 -5.07 -12.63
C ASP A 201 11.60 -3.87 -12.63
N LYS A 202 11.76 -2.93 -13.59
CA LYS A 202 10.92 -1.72 -13.77
C LYS A 202 10.12 -1.76 -15.07
N LEU A 203 10.33 -0.85 -16.03
CA LEU A 203 9.48 -0.74 -17.24
C LEU A 203 9.33 -2.06 -18.04
N PRO A 204 10.36 -2.93 -18.19
CA PRO A 204 10.19 -4.25 -18.81
C PRO A 204 9.22 -5.16 -18.05
N LEU A 205 9.19 -5.09 -16.72
CA LEU A 205 8.26 -5.80 -15.86
C LEU A 205 6.86 -5.17 -15.88
N VAL A 206 6.74 -3.83 -15.91
CA VAL A 206 5.47 -3.13 -16.20
C VAL A 206 4.89 -3.62 -17.53
N LYS A 207 5.71 -3.69 -18.59
CA LYS A 207 5.28 -4.19 -19.91
C LYS A 207 4.82 -5.66 -19.84
N LYS A 208 5.43 -6.50 -19.00
CA LYS A 208 4.92 -7.86 -18.71
C LYS A 208 3.55 -7.82 -18.04
N THR A 209 3.39 -7.07 -16.95
CA THR A 209 2.13 -6.89 -16.22
C THR A 209 1.00 -6.43 -17.15
N LEU A 210 1.22 -5.37 -17.93
CA LEU A 210 0.21 -4.84 -18.84
C LEU A 210 -0.13 -5.81 -19.99
N ARG A 211 0.82 -6.63 -20.47
CA ARG A 211 0.51 -7.71 -21.43
C ARG A 211 -0.34 -8.81 -20.81
N ILE A 212 -0.12 -9.18 -19.55
CA ILE A 212 -0.97 -10.13 -18.82
C ILE A 212 -2.39 -9.56 -18.72
N LEU A 213 -2.54 -8.32 -18.23
CA LEU A 213 -3.85 -7.67 -18.10
C LEU A 213 -4.57 -7.55 -19.44
N THR A 214 -3.88 -7.16 -20.50
CA THR A 214 -4.44 -7.04 -21.87
C THR A 214 -5.05 -8.35 -22.37
N LYS A 215 -4.45 -9.51 -22.02
CA LYS A 215 -5.02 -10.82 -22.38
C LYS A 215 -6.34 -11.09 -21.64
N GLN A 216 -6.51 -10.61 -20.41
CA GLN A 216 -7.71 -10.82 -19.59
C GLN A 216 -8.90 -9.91 -19.97
N LEU A 217 -8.66 -8.80 -20.68
CA LEU A 217 -9.73 -7.87 -21.09
C LEU A 217 -10.83 -8.56 -21.90
N ARG A 218 -12.07 -8.13 -21.68
CA ARG A 218 -13.26 -8.54 -22.43
C ARG A 218 -13.58 -7.51 -23.50
N ALA A 219 -14.39 -7.87 -24.49
CA ALA A 219 -14.75 -6.97 -25.59
C ALA A 219 -15.47 -5.67 -25.15
N GLN A 220 -16.19 -5.72 -24.02
CA GLN A 220 -16.89 -4.57 -23.43
C GLN A 220 -16.00 -3.64 -22.59
N ASP A 221 -14.80 -4.10 -22.22
CA ASP A 221 -13.87 -3.30 -21.42
C ASP A 221 -13.13 -2.29 -22.32
N LYS A 222 -12.68 -1.18 -21.74
CA LYS A 222 -11.89 -0.14 -22.40
C LYS A 222 -10.55 0.05 -21.69
N VAL A 223 -9.51 0.33 -22.47
CA VAL A 223 -8.19 0.72 -21.98
C VAL A 223 -7.74 2.02 -22.64
N SER A 224 -7.21 2.93 -21.84
CA SER A 224 -6.36 4.04 -22.29
C SER A 224 -4.94 3.85 -21.75
N LEU A 225 -3.92 4.30 -22.48
CA LEU A 225 -2.53 4.27 -22.02
C LEU A 225 -1.95 5.68 -22.07
N ILE A 226 -1.50 6.15 -20.91
CA ILE A 226 -0.85 7.43 -20.70
C ILE A 226 0.53 7.16 -20.14
N THR A 227 1.55 7.76 -20.74
CA THR A 227 2.91 7.74 -20.21
C THR A 227 3.26 9.08 -19.63
N TYR A 228 4.06 9.10 -18.57
CA TYR A 228 4.66 10.34 -18.07
C TYR A 228 6.16 10.22 -17.87
N ALA A 229 6.83 11.30 -18.28
CA ALA A 229 8.21 11.61 -17.95
C ALA A 229 8.37 13.13 -18.13
N ALA A 230 9.07 13.59 -19.17
CA ALA A 230 9.28 15.01 -19.45
C ALA A 230 8.02 15.65 -20.07
N GLY A 231 6.90 15.55 -19.35
CA GLY A 231 5.53 15.75 -19.83
C GLY A 231 4.75 14.45 -19.94
N GLU A 232 3.44 14.61 -20.10
CA GLU A 232 2.45 13.56 -20.31
C GLU A 232 2.20 13.28 -21.80
N LYS A 233 1.93 12.02 -22.15
CA LYS A 233 1.55 11.62 -23.51
C LYS A 233 0.46 10.55 -23.46
N THR A 234 -0.68 10.82 -24.12
CA THR A 234 -1.67 9.77 -24.41
C THR A 234 -1.11 8.91 -25.55
N VAL A 235 -0.64 7.71 -25.22
CA VAL A 235 -0.08 6.73 -26.17
C VAL A 235 -1.18 5.90 -26.82
N LEU A 236 -2.26 5.63 -26.07
CA LEU A 236 -3.44 4.93 -26.57
C LEU A 236 -4.71 5.65 -26.08
N PRO A 237 -5.57 6.17 -26.97
CA PRO A 237 -6.90 6.67 -26.60
C PRO A 237 -7.82 5.49 -26.20
N PRO A 238 -9.01 5.76 -25.63
CA PRO A 238 -9.92 4.70 -25.15
C PRO A 238 -10.21 3.63 -26.23
N THR A 239 -9.63 2.44 -26.04
CA THR A 239 -9.62 1.33 -27.00
C THR A 239 -10.32 0.12 -26.40
N SER A 240 -11.11 -0.62 -27.19
CA SER A 240 -11.82 -1.81 -26.71
C SER A 240 -10.85 -2.94 -26.36
N GLY A 241 -11.15 -3.68 -25.30
CA GLY A 241 -10.49 -4.93 -24.94
C GLY A 241 -10.64 -6.05 -25.97
N LYS A 242 -11.44 -5.86 -27.03
CA LYS A 242 -11.44 -6.69 -28.24
C LYS A 242 -10.17 -6.48 -29.08
N ASP A 243 -9.67 -5.26 -29.14
CA ASP A 243 -8.58 -4.83 -30.03
C ASP A 243 -7.20 -5.08 -29.40
N LYS A 244 -7.01 -6.29 -28.88
CA LYS A 244 -5.85 -6.68 -28.05
C LYS A 244 -4.51 -6.38 -28.73
N ASP A 245 -4.39 -6.64 -30.03
CA ASP A 245 -3.15 -6.37 -30.77
C ASP A 245 -2.78 -4.87 -30.81
N THR A 246 -3.77 -3.97 -30.83
CA THR A 246 -3.54 -2.53 -30.77
C THR A 246 -3.02 -2.12 -29.39
N ILE A 247 -3.62 -2.64 -28.32
CA ILE A 247 -3.17 -2.42 -26.94
C ILE A 247 -1.75 -3.00 -26.73
N LEU A 248 -1.50 -4.23 -27.21
CA LEU A 248 -0.21 -4.89 -27.10
C LEU A 248 0.90 -4.15 -27.87
N ARG A 249 0.61 -3.61 -29.06
CA ARG A 249 1.56 -2.75 -29.80
C ARG A 249 1.91 -1.49 -28.99
N ALA A 250 0.92 -0.80 -28.45
CA ALA A 250 1.14 0.40 -27.63
C ALA A 250 1.98 0.11 -26.37
N VAL A 251 1.68 -0.97 -25.64
CA VAL A 251 2.47 -1.43 -24.49
C VAL A 251 3.89 -1.82 -24.89
N ASN A 252 4.07 -2.52 -26.02
CA ASN A 252 5.40 -2.96 -26.45
C ASN A 252 6.29 -1.80 -26.95
N ALA A 253 5.70 -0.71 -27.43
CA ALA A 253 6.40 0.52 -27.86
C ALA A 253 6.84 1.45 -26.70
N LEU A 254 6.58 1.09 -25.44
CA LEU A 254 7.03 1.87 -24.28
C LEU A 254 8.55 1.80 -24.09
N GLU A 255 9.20 2.95 -23.98
CA GLU A 255 10.65 3.12 -23.79
C GLU A 255 10.91 4.12 -22.66
N ALA A 256 12.00 3.94 -21.90
CA ALA A 256 12.33 4.77 -20.75
C ALA A 256 13.24 5.95 -21.14
N GLY A 257 12.91 7.16 -20.68
CA GLY A 257 13.71 8.38 -20.85
C GLY A 257 13.04 9.65 -20.31
N GLY A 258 13.85 10.63 -19.87
CA GLY A 258 13.39 11.93 -19.34
C GLY A 258 13.35 12.02 -17.81
N SER A 259 13.15 13.25 -17.30
CA SER A 259 12.72 13.57 -15.90
C SER A 259 11.20 13.37 -15.75
N THR A 260 10.54 13.59 -14.59
CA THR A 260 9.25 12.90 -14.29
C THR A 260 7.90 13.68 -14.26
N SER A 261 7.80 14.94 -13.81
CA SER A 261 6.57 15.79 -13.86
C SER A 261 5.25 15.23 -13.25
N GLY A 262 5.30 14.35 -12.24
CA GLY A 262 4.21 13.41 -11.91
C GLY A 262 2.81 13.95 -11.56
N GLU A 263 2.64 15.18 -11.04
CA GLU A 263 1.30 15.69 -10.66
C GLU A 263 0.36 15.85 -11.89
N ARG A 264 0.89 16.39 -13.00
CA ARG A 264 0.12 16.58 -14.25
C ARG A 264 -0.37 15.24 -14.80
N ALA A 265 0.48 14.21 -14.71
CA ALA A 265 0.18 12.87 -15.18
C ALA A 265 -1.10 12.29 -14.53
N ILE A 266 -1.26 12.48 -13.22
CA ILE A 266 -2.46 12.05 -12.48
C ILE A 266 -3.69 12.87 -12.90
N ARG A 267 -3.58 14.19 -13.08
CA ARG A 267 -4.69 15.03 -13.59
C ARG A 267 -5.17 14.55 -14.97
N THR A 268 -4.24 14.34 -15.90
CA THR A 268 -4.55 13.83 -17.25
C THR A 268 -5.14 12.42 -17.21
N ALA A 269 -4.71 11.55 -16.30
CA ALA A 269 -5.31 10.22 -16.13
C ALA A 269 -6.77 10.29 -15.70
N TYR A 270 -7.12 11.17 -14.77
CA TYR A 270 -8.52 11.43 -14.41
C TYR A 270 -9.30 12.01 -15.59
N GLU A 271 -8.78 12.99 -16.33
CA GLU A 271 -9.46 13.54 -17.50
C GLU A 271 -9.74 12.50 -18.61
N GLN A 272 -8.82 11.55 -18.84
CA GLN A 272 -9.06 10.47 -19.81
C GLN A 272 -10.03 9.43 -19.28
N ALA A 273 -9.98 9.11 -17.97
CA ALA A 273 -10.95 8.23 -17.34
C ALA A 273 -12.37 8.83 -17.40
N GLU A 274 -12.53 10.14 -17.14
CA GLU A 274 -13.77 10.90 -17.26
C GLU A 274 -14.33 10.88 -18.71
N LYS A 275 -13.48 11.09 -19.72
CA LYS A 275 -13.89 11.03 -21.14
C LYS A 275 -14.39 9.65 -21.58
N ALA A 276 -13.87 8.58 -20.97
CA ALA A 276 -14.22 7.20 -21.30
C ALA A 276 -15.25 6.57 -20.34
N TYR A 277 -15.74 7.34 -19.36
CA TYR A 277 -16.45 6.87 -18.18
C TYR A 277 -17.61 5.92 -18.48
N VAL A 278 -17.66 4.80 -17.75
CA VAL A 278 -18.72 3.80 -17.85
C VAL A 278 -19.64 3.93 -16.65
N LYS A 279 -20.85 4.43 -16.89
CA LYS A 279 -21.91 4.49 -15.87
C LYS A 279 -22.30 3.09 -15.40
N ASN A 280 -22.38 2.89 -14.09
CA ASN A 280 -22.60 1.59 -13.44
C ASN A 280 -21.54 0.54 -13.82
N GLY A 281 -20.41 0.97 -14.38
CA GLY A 281 -19.24 0.16 -14.67
C GLY A 281 -18.08 0.56 -13.77
N ILE A 282 -16.92 0.00 -14.06
CA ILE A 282 -15.75 0.10 -13.22
C ILE A 282 -14.83 1.13 -13.84
N ASN A 283 -14.49 2.20 -13.11
CA ASN A 283 -13.61 3.25 -13.63
C ASN A 283 -12.39 3.35 -12.72
N ARG A 284 -11.21 3.06 -13.28
CA ARG A 284 -9.98 2.95 -12.48
C ARG A 284 -8.72 3.37 -13.24
N ILE A 285 -7.87 4.11 -12.54
CA ILE A 285 -6.48 4.39 -12.94
C ILE A 285 -5.58 3.32 -12.30
N LEU A 286 -4.68 2.75 -13.11
CA LEU A 286 -3.63 1.83 -12.66
C LEU A 286 -2.30 2.52 -12.89
N LEU A 287 -1.70 3.02 -11.80
CA LEU A 287 -0.45 3.78 -11.80
C LEU A 287 0.74 2.83 -11.61
N ALA A 288 1.62 2.72 -12.60
CA ALA A 288 2.81 1.87 -12.57
C ALA A 288 4.10 2.73 -12.53
N THR A 289 4.84 2.68 -11.42
CA THR A 289 6.01 3.55 -11.15
C THR A 289 6.99 2.91 -10.15
N ASP A 290 8.17 3.51 -9.98
CA ASP A 290 9.07 3.24 -8.85
C ASP A 290 8.82 4.18 -7.64
N GLY A 291 7.91 5.16 -7.80
CA GLY A 291 7.51 6.11 -6.76
C GLY A 291 8.30 7.41 -6.75
N ASP A 292 9.13 7.66 -7.77
CA ASP A 292 9.87 8.90 -7.94
C ASP A 292 9.04 9.99 -8.67
N PHE A 293 8.20 10.70 -7.93
CA PHE A 293 7.37 11.80 -8.47
C PHE A 293 8.12 13.14 -8.63
N ASN A 294 9.44 13.19 -8.39
CA ASN A 294 10.23 14.43 -8.41
C ASN A 294 10.11 15.14 -9.78
N VAL A 295 9.62 16.39 -9.79
CA VAL A 295 8.86 16.96 -10.94
C VAL A 295 7.87 18.05 -10.51
N GLY A 296 8.16 18.78 -9.43
CA GLY A 296 7.41 19.92 -8.93
C GLY A 296 7.65 20.14 -7.43
N ILE A 297 7.03 21.17 -6.84
CA ILE A 297 6.93 21.33 -5.38
C ILE A 297 5.81 20.40 -4.89
N SER A 298 5.94 19.10 -5.18
CA SER A 298 4.92 18.09 -4.91
C SER A 298 4.95 17.70 -3.44
N ASP A 299 4.26 18.50 -2.62
CA ASP A 299 3.78 18.07 -1.32
C ASP A 299 2.93 16.81 -1.50
N THR A 300 3.31 15.73 -0.81
CA THR A 300 2.56 14.47 -0.78
C THR A 300 1.10 14.72 -0.41
N GLU A 301 0.83 15.66 0.51
CA GLU A 301 -0.53 16.01 0.92
C GLU A 301 -1.32 16.74 -0.16
N ALA A 302 -0.68 17.53 -1.02
CA ALA A 302 -1.34 18.15 -2.17
C ALA A 302 -1.76 17.10 -3.21
N LEU A 303 -0.93 16.08 -3.44
CA LEU A 303 -1.25 14.99 -4.36
C LEU A 303 -2.34 14.07 -3.79
N LYS A 304 -2.26 13.71 -2.50
CA LYS A 304 -3.34 13.00 -1.79
C LYS A 304 -4.65 13.78 -1.84
N SER A 305 -4.61 15.09 -1.62
CA SER A 305 -5.80 15.96 -1.69
C SER A 305 -6.41 15.99 -3.10
N LEU A 306 -5.58 16.04 -4.14
CA LEU A 306 -6.03 15.96 -5.53
C LEU A 306 -6.74 14.63 -5.82
N VAL A 307 -6.13 13.51 -5.41
CA VAL A 307 -6.69 12.16 -5.63
C VAL A 307 -7.98 11.98 -4.81
N ALA A 308 -8.00 12.41 -3.55
CA ALA A 308 -9.16 12.36 -2.65
C ALA A 308 -10.35 13.23 -3.13
N GLU A 309 -10.08 14.32 -3.85
CA GLU A 309 -11.12 15.09 -4.54
C GLU A 309 -11.58 14.39 -5.81
N LYS A 310 -10.63 13.91 -6.64
CA LYS A 310 -10.94 13.30 -7.93
C LYS A 310 -11.66 11.96 -7.81
N ARG A 311 -11.40 11.13 -6.79
CA ARG A 311 -12.13 9.86 -6.56
C ARG A 311 -13.64 10.03 -6.42
N LYS A 312 -14.11 11.20 -5.97
CA LYS A 312 -15.55 11.55 -5.85
C LYS A 312 -16.31 11.51 -7.18
N SER A 313 -15.60 11.50 -8.31
CA SER A 313 -16.16 11.24 -9.64
C SER A 313 -16.55 9.78 -9.89
N GLY A 314 -16.28 8.86 -8.95
CA GLY A 314 -16.46 7.41 -9.12
C GLY A 314 -15.30 6.76 -9.89
N ILE A 315 -14.10 7.35 -9.81
CA ILE A 315 -12.90 6.87 -10.51
C ILE A 315 -11.83 6.57 -9.46
N SER A 316 -11.54 5.29 -9.26
CA SER A 316 -10.54 4.83 -8.28
C SER A 316 -9.12 4.88 -8.84
N LEU A 317 -8.10 4.88 -7.98
CA LEU A 317 -6.68 4.86 -8.37
C LEU A 317 -5.94 3.80 -7.54
N SER A 318 -5.34 2.81 -8.22
CA SER A 318 -4.49 1.79 -7.60
C SER A 318 -3.03 1.97 -8.04
N THR A 319 -2.07 1.67 -7.17
CA THR A 319 -0.64 1.85 -7.44
C THR A 319 0.08 0.50 -7.49
N PHE A 320 0.88 0.33 -8.55
CA PHE A 320 1.75 -0.81 -8.76
C PHE A 320 3.19 -0.30 -8.70
N GLY A 321 3.89 -0.64 -7.62
CA GLY A 321 5.28 -0.28 -7.40
C GLY A 321 6.24 -1.29 -8.04
N TYR A 322 7.33 -0.80 -8.62
CA TYR A 322 8.33 -1.60 -9.31
C TYR A 322 9.78 -1.19 -8.94
N GLY A 323 10.69 -2.15 -9.06
CA GLY A 323 12.13 -1.93 -8.94
C GLY A 323 12.67 -1.62 -7.54
N THR A 324 13.94 -1.18 -7.49
CA THR A 324 14.70 -1.03 -6.25
C THR A 324 15.51 0.29 -6.21
N GLY A 325 16.00 0.66 -5.02
CA GLY A 325 17.03 1.69 -4.80
C GLY A 325 16.53 3.13 -4.66
N ASN A 326 15.50 3.53 -5.42
CA ASN A 326 14.76 4.79 -5.26
C ASN A 326 13.28 4.58 -4.88
N TYR A 327 12.94 3.36 -4.46
CA TYR A 327 11.59 2.87 -4.26
C TYR A 327 10.82 3.62 -3.17
N ASN A 328 9.69 4.25 -3.49
CA ASN A 328 8.94 5.10 -2.56
C ASN A 328 7.56 4.51 -2.21
N GLU A 329 7.56 3.42 -1.43
CA GLU A 329 6.34 2.79 -0.89
C GLU A 329 5.40 3.82 -0.25
N ALA A 330 5.95 4.65 0.64
CA ALA A 330 5.17 5.57 1.46
C ALA A 330 4.32 6.55 0.63
N MET A 331 4.82 6.95 -0.55
CA MET A 331 4.05 7.78 -1.48
C MET A 331 2.99 6.95 -2.23
N MET A 332 3.36 5.77 -2.73
CA MET A 332 2.47 4.95 -3.55
C MET A 332 1.26 4.40 -2.78
N GLU A 333 1.46 4.00 -1.53
CA GLU A 333 0.35 3.58 -0.66
C GLU A 333 -0.57 4.76 -0.33
N GLN A 334 -0.03 5.89 0.15
CA GLN A 334 -0.85 7.06 0.48
C GLN A 334 -1.65 7.62 -0.72
N ILE A 335 -1.14 7.46 -1.94
CA ILE A 335 -1.87 7.79 -3.18
C ILE A 335 -3.00 6.79 -3.46
N ALA A 336 -2.79 5.49 -3.24
CA ALA A 336 -3.81 4.45 -3.44
C ALA A 336 -4.96 4.60 -2.43
N ASP A 337 -4.61 4.80 -1.16
CA ASP A 337 -5.52 5.10 -0.05
C ASP A 337 -6.41 6.31 -0.33
N ALA A 338 -5.81 7.40 -0.80
CA ALA A 338 -6.54 8.61 -1.18
C ALA A 338 -7.44 8.41 -2.41
N GLY A 339 -7.33 7.28 -3.11
CA GLY A 339 -7.98 7.00 -4.39
C GLY A 339 -8.94 5.81 -4.41
N ASP A 340 -9.34 5.26 -3.26
CA ASP A 340 -10.22 4.06 -3.16
C ASP A 340 -9.68 2.88 -3.97
N GLY A 341 -8.37 2.70 -3.96
CA GLY A 341 -7.69 1.61 -4.63
C GLY A 341 -6.55 1.09 -3.77
N ASN A 342 -5.90 0.04 -4.25
CA ASN A 342 -4.90 -0.67 -3.47
C ASN A 342 -3.50 -0.47 -4.03
N TYR A 343 -2.54 -0.60 -3.14
CA TYR A 343 -1.13 -0.64 -3.41
C TYR A 343 -0.64 -2.10 -3.55
N SER A 344 0.24 -2.34 -4.50
CA SER A 344 0.90 -3.64 -4.68
C SER A 344 2.33 -3.44 -5.19
N TYR A 345 3.26 -4.23 -4.68
CA TYR A 345 4.63 -4.27 -5.17
C TYR A 345 4.82 -5.47 -6.09
N ILE A 346 5.37 -5.25 -7.28
CA ILE A 346 5.54 -6.29 -8.30
C ILE A 346 7.04 -6.50 -8.55
N ASP A 347 7.59 -7.51 -7.89
CA ASP A 347 8.98 -7.96 -8.01
C ASP A 347 9.20 -8.98 -9.15
N THR A 348 8.15 -9.67 -9.57
CA THR A 348 8.21 -10.82 -10.49
C THR A 348 6.98 -10.89 -11.40
N GLU A 349 7.11 -11.63 -12.51
CA GLU A 349 5.99 -11.90 -13.42
C GLU A 349 4.92 -12.81 -12.78
N LYS A 350 5.34 -13.66 -11.82
CA LYS A 350 4.47 -14.47 -10.96
C LYS A 350 3.62 -13.58 -10.04
N GLU A 351 4.24 -12.58 -9.42
CA GLU A 351 3.54 -11.56 -8.61
C GLU A 351 2.56 -10.76 -9.45
N ALA A 352 2.97 -10.30 -10.64
CA ALA A 352 2.11 -9.59 -11.58
C ALA A 352 0.84 -10.40 -11.92
N GLN A 353 0.98 -11.70 -12.20
CA GLN A 353 -0.15 -12.59 -12.45
C GLN A 353 -1.07 -12.70 -11.22
N LYS A 354 -0.51 -12.90 -10.01
CA LYS A 354 -1.28 -13.00 -8.75
C LYS A 354 -2.04 -11.71 -8.44
N VAL A 355 -1.41 -10.55 -8.58
CA VAL A 355 -2.01 -9.22 -8.35
C VAL A 355 -3.19 -8.99 -9.31
N LEU A 356 -2.99 -9.23 -10.62
CA LEU A 356 -4.05 -9.03 -11.61
C LEU A 356 -5.21 -10.04 -11.46
N ASP A 357 -4.91 -11.30 -11.14
CA ASP A 357 -5.93 -12.32 -10.97
C ASP A 357 -6.76 -12.17 -9.69
N ARG A 358 -6.12 -11.97 -8.53
CA ARG A 358 -6.81 -11.92 -7.23
C ARG A 358 -7.24 -10.50 -6.86
N GLN A 359 -6.33 -9.54 -6.94
CA GLN A 359 -6.54 -8.21 -6.36
C GLN A 359 -7.25 -7.28 -7.33
N LEU A 360 -6.81 -7.20 -8.59
CA LEU A 360 -7.57 -6.42 -9.57
C LEU A 360 -8.97 -7.01 -9.76
N SER A 361 -9.13 -8.32 -9.98
CA SER A 361 -10.47 -8.90 -10.18
C SER A 361 -11.42 -8.72 -8.98
N SER A 362 -10.93 -8.76 -7.73
CA SER A 362 -11.77 -8.50 -6.55
C SER A 362 -12.14 -7.03 -6.44
N THR A 363 -11.15 -6.14 -6.49
CA THR A 363 -11.32 -4.68 -6.33
C THR A 363 -12.03 -4.02 -7.51
N LEU A 364 -12.13 -4.71 -8.66
CA LEU A 364 -12.95 -4.31 -9.80
C LEU A 364 -14.46 -4.43 -9.53
N ALA A 365 -14.91 -5.33 -8.66
CA ALA A 365 -16.33 -5.44 -8.29
C ALA A 365 -16.51 -5.34 -6.78
N THR A 366 -16.66 -4.10 -6.31
CA THR A 366 -17.02 -3.81 -4.92
C THR A 366 -18.36 -4.45 -4.56
N VAL A 367 -18.39 -5.25 -3.49
CA VAL A 367 -19.62 -5.84 -2.95
C VAL A 367 -20.16 -5.05 -1.75
N ALA A 368 -19.29 -4.29 -1.07
CA ALA A 368 -19.68 -3.30 -0.07
C ALA A 368 -18.63 -2.18 0.02
N GLN A 369 -19.10 -0.96 0.26
CA GLN A 369 -18.30 0.26 0.34
C GLN A 369 -18.15 0.75 1.77
N ASP A 370 -17.12 1.57 2.04
CA ASP A 370 -16.94 2.25 3.33
C ASP A 370 -17.07 1.30 4.53
N VAL A 371 -16.28 0.21 4.50
CA VAL A 371 -16.39 -0.88 5.47
C VAL A 371 -15.50 -0.61 6.68
N LYS A 372 -16.15 -0.29 7.80
CA LYS A 372 -15.52 -0.06 9.10
C LYS A 372 -15.74 -1.26 10.00
N ILE A 373 -14.68 -1.73 10.65
CA ILE A 373 -14.73 -2.81 11.64
C ILE A 373 -14.53 -2.19 13.01
N GLN A 374 -15.38 -2.55 13.96
CA GLN A 374 -15.26 -2.19 15.37
C GLN A 374 -15.34 -3.45 16.24
N VAL A 375 -14.41 -3.61 17.16
CA VAL A 375 -14.41 -4.67 18.16
C VAL A 375 -14.58 -4.04 19.53
N GLU A 376 -15.68 -4.38 20.21
CA GLU A 376 -16.01 -3.92 21.56
C GLU A 376 -15.77 -5.08 22.54
N PHE A 377 -14.74 -4.96 23.37
CA PHE A 377 -14.34 -5.99 24.32
C PHE A 377 -15.17 -5.96 25.59
N ASN A 378 -15.57 -7.14 26.06
CA ASN A 378 -16.35 -7.29 27.28
C ASN A 378 -15.44 -7.17 28.52
N PRO A 379 -15.58 -6.12 29.36
CA PRO A 379 -14.74 -5.92 30.54
C PRO A 379 -14.92 -7.02 31.61
N ALA A 380 -16.00 -7.82 31.56
CA ALA A 380 -16.22 -8.94 32.48
C ALA A 380 -15.38 -10.18 32.13
N ALA A 381 -14.99 -10.32 30.86
CA ALA A 381 -14.25 -11.46 30.33
C ALA A 381 -12.80 -11.10 29.97
N VAL A 382 -12.53 -9.86 29.55
CA VAL A 382 -11.21 -9.41 29.07
C VAL A 382 -10.68 -8.25 29.91
N LYS A 383 -9.40 -8.36 30.32
CA LYS A 383 -8.66 -7.33 31.07
C LYS A 383 -7.98 -6.34 30.13
N GLU A 384 -7.23 -6.86 29.16
CA GLU A 384 -6.33 -6.12 28.26
C GLU A 384 -6.39 -6.70 26.84
N TYR A 385 -6.12 -5.90 25.81
CA TYR A 385 -5.98 -6.35 24.43
C TYR A 385 -4.93 -5.57 23.63
N ARG A 386 -4.51 -6.15 22.50
CA ARG A 386 -3.64 -5.54 21.48
C ARG A 386 -4.12 -5.98 20.09
N LEU A 387 -4.32 -5.02 19.18
CA LEU A 387 -4.54 -5.30 17.75
C LEU A 387 -3.19 -5.57 17.08
N VAL A 388 -3.08 -6.63 16.29
CA VAL A 388 -1.84 -7.02 15.61
C VAL A 388 -1.84 -6.49 14.17
N GLY A 389 -0.98 -5.51 13.87
CA GLY A 389 -0.99 -4.77 12.60
C GLY A 389 -2.05 -3.66 12.54
N TYR A 390 -2.44 -3.22 11.35
CA TYR A 390 -3.45 -2.18 11.09
C TYR A 390 -3.12 -0.79 11.70
N THR A 391 -1.83 -0.50 11.85
CA THR A 391 -1.31 0.69 12.56
C THR A 391 -1.58 2.01 11.83
N ASN A 392 -1.60 1.99 10.51
CA ASN A 392 -2.04 3.09 9.62
C ASN A 392 -3.55 3.08 9.33
N ARG A 393 -4.28 2.00 9.62
CA ARG A 393 -5.71 1.80 9.32
C ARG A 393 -6.65 2.04 10.52
N THR A 394 -6.12 2.46 11.67
CA THR A 394 -6.91 2.69 12.89
C THR A 394 -7.81 3.93 12.74
N LEU A 395 -9.08 3.80 13.10
CA LEU A 395 -10.08 4.88 13.09
C LEU A 395 -10.46 5.28 14.53
N ARG A 396 -10.98 6.49 14.72
CA ARG A 396 -11.51 6.90 16.03
C ARG A 396 -12.86 6.23 16.28
N ASN A 397 -13.26 6.11 17.54
CA ASN A 397 -14.54 5.48 17.89
C ASN A 397 -15.73 6.26 17.31
N GLU A 398 -15.66 7.59 17.31
CA GLU A 398 -16.71 8.47 16.78
C GLU A 398 -16.87 8.35 15.26
N ASP A 399 -15.82 7.89 14.56
CA ASP A 399 -15.84 7.68 13.12
C ASP A 399 -16.62 6.40 12.73
N PHE A 400 -16.77 5.43 13.64
CA PHE A 400 -17.46 4.16 13.34
C PHE A 400 -18.91 4.34 12.91
N ALA A 401 -19.64 5.29 13.48
CA ALA A 401 -21.03 5.57 13.13
C ALA A 401 -21.20 6.72 12.12
N ASN A 402 -20.09 7.29 11.63
CA ASN A 402 -20.09 8.49 10.81
C ASN A 402 -19.96 8.13 9.32
N ASP A 403 -21.09 8.10 8.60
CA ASP A 403 -21.15 7.84 7.15
C ASP A 403 -20.42 8.90 6.28
N LYS A 404 -19.87 9.97 6.88
CA LYS A 404 -19.02 10.98 6.21
C LYS A 404 -17.53 10.69 6.34
N VAL A 405 -17.12 9.87 7.32
CA VAL A 405 -15.75 9.36 7.36
C VAL A 405 -15.71 8.17 6.42
N ASP A 406 -14.67 8.12 5.62
CA ASP A 406 -14.48 7.15 4.56
C ASP A 406 -13.59 5.99 5.04
N ALA A 407 -13.75 4.81 4.45
CA ALA A 407 -13.02 3.59 4.79
C ALA A 407 -12.96 2.64 3.59
N GLY A 408 -12.21 1.55 3.72
CA GLY A 408 -11.95 0.62 2.63
C GLY A 408 -13.20 0.01 2.01
N ASP A 409 -13.17 -0.16 0.69
CA ASP A 409 -14.13 -0.96 -0.06
C ASP A 409 -13.72 -2.45 0.00
N ILE A 410 -14.69 -3.38 0.08
CA ILE A 410 -14.43 -4.82 -0.05
C ILE A 410 -14.91 -5.34 -1.40
N GLY A 411 -13.96 -5.97 -2.12
CA GLY A 411 -14.16 -6.54 -3.44
C GLY A 411 -14.71 -7.97 -3.46
N SER A 412 -15.26 -8.37 -4.60
CA SER A 412 -15.73 -9.73 -4.87
C SER A 412 -14.66 -10.80 -4.59
N GLY A 413 -15.01 -11.82 -3.81
CA GLY A 413 -14.12 -12.92 -3.42
C GLY A 413 -12.96 -12.52 -2.48
N HIS A 414 -12.85 -11.23 -2.11
CA HIS A 414 -11.81 -10.75 -1.21
C HIS A 414 -11.99 -11.28 0.22
N SER A 415 -10.87 -11.56 0.89
CA SER A 415 -10.83 -12.04 2.26
C SER A 415 -9.94 -11.13 3.12
N VAL A 416 -10.45 -10.64 4.25
CA VAL A 416 -9.66 -9.83 5.20
C VAL A 416 -9.59 -10.52 6.56
N THR A 417 -8.43 -10.52 7.18
CA THR A 417 -8.14 -11.18 8.46
C THR A 417 -7.48 -10.20 9.41
N ALA A 418 -8.04 -10.07 10.60
CA ALA A 418 -7.49 -9.32 11.73
C ALA A 418 -7.26 -10.25 12.92
N LEU A 419 -6.21 -9.96 13.69
CA LEU A 419 -5.85 -10.70 14.89
C LEU A 419 -5.79 -9.76 16.08
N TYR A 420 -6.43 -10.15 17.18
CA TYR A 420 -6.25 -9.55 18.49
C TYR A 420 -5.58 -10.53 19.42
N GLU A 421 -4.65 -10.05 20.23
CA GLU A 421 -4.23 -10.75 21.44
C GLU A 421 -4.94 -10.15 22.64
N ILE A 422 -5.46 -10.99 23.54
CA ILE A 422 -6.23 -10.58 24.72
C ILE A 422 -5.74 -11.27 25.99
N ILE A 423 -5.90 -10.60 27.14
CA ILE A 423 -5.70 -11.17 28.47
C ILE A 423 -7.08 -11.37 29.10
N PRO A 424 -7.51 -12.60 29.38
CA PRO A 424 -8.74 -12.85 30.13
C PRO A 424 -8.69 -12.28 31.55
N GLN A 425 -9.84 -11.89 32.09
CA GLN A 425 -9.95 -11.42 33.47
C GLN A 425 -9.43 -12.46 34.48
N GLY A 426 -8.74 -11.98 35.52
CA GLY A 426 -8.06 -12.82 36.50
C GLY A 426 -6.69 -13.37 36.05
N THR A 427 -6.25 -13.09 34.82
CA THR A 427 -4.92 -13.46 34.33
C THR A 427 -3.95 -12.27 34.48
N LYS A 428 -2.66 -12.55 34.68
CA LYS A 428 -1.61 -11.52 34.66
C LYS A 428 -1.45 -10.98 33.23
N GLY A 429 -1.64 -9.67 33.07
CA GLY A 429 -1.46 -8.98 31.80
C GLY A 429 -0.09 -8.31 31.64
N TRP A 430 0.01 -7.47 30.62
CA TRP A 430 1.17 -6.62 30.34
C TRP A 430 1.17 -5.36 31.21
N LEU A 431 -0.01 -4.79 31.45
CA LEU A 431 -0.15 -3.53 32.17
C LEU A 431 -0.09 -3.74 33.69
N ALA A 432 0.70 -2.90 34.35
CA ALA A 432 0.70 -2.81 35.81
C ALA A 432 -0.63 -2.25 36.33
N ASP A 433 -1.14 -2.81 37.42
CA ASP A 433 -2.42 -2.39 37.98
C ASP A 433 -2.32 -0.95 38.54
N SER A 434 -3.29 -0.10 38.20
CA SER A 434 -3.26 1.31 38.59
C SER A 434 -3.59 1.49 40.07
N ARG A 435 -2.71 2.22 40.78
CA ARG A 435 -2.93 2.62 42.18
C ARG A 435 -4.15 3.54 42.36
N TYR A 436 -4.50 4.31 41.32
CA TYR A 436 -5.48 5.40 41.42
C TYR A 436 -6.72 5.18 40.54
N ASN A 437 -6.57 4.56 39.37
CA ASN A 437 -7.72 4.18 38.53
C ASN A 437 -8.19 2.79 38.93
N LYS A 438 -9.10 2.72 39.91
CA LYS A 438 -9.81 1.47 40.23
C LYS A 438 -10.58 1.00 39.00
N THR A 439 -10.31 -0.23 38.57
CA THR A 439 -11.10 -0.93 37.54
C THR A 439 -12.58 -0.92 37.96
N PRO A 440 -13.50 -0.38 37.15
CA PRO A 440 -14.93 -0.48 37.42
C PRO A 440 -15.35 -1.95 37.54
N SER A 441 -16.32 -2.26 38.42
CA SER A 441 -16.94 -3.58 38.43
C SER A 441 -17.58 -3.82 37.06
N PRO A 442 -17.15 -4.86 36.32
CA PRO A 442 -17.61 -5.02 34.95
C PRO A 442 -19.08 -5.42 34.90
N ALA A 443 -19.85 -4.74 34.05
CA ALA A 443 -21.22 -5.11 33.74
C ALA A 443 -21.22 -6.16 32.61
N GLY A 444 -22.18 -7.10 32.65
CA GLY A 444 -22.35 -8.15 31.65
C GLY A 444 -21.98 -9.55 32.12
N GLY A 445 -22.39 -10.57 31.35
CA GLY A 445 -22.01 -11.96 31.57
C GLY A 445 -20.58 -12.25 31.08
N LYS A 446 -20.02 -13.39 31.48
CA LYS A 446 -18.66 -13.81 31.06
C LYS A 446 -18.66 -14.76 29.86
N ASN A 447 -19.72 -14.73 29.05
CA ASN A 447 -19.98 -15.73 28.00
C ASN A 447 -19.38 -15.35 26.64
N GLU A 448 -18.92 -14.11 26.49
CA GLU A 448 -18.33 -13.55 25.27
C GLU A 448 -17.10 -12.69 25.60
N TYR A 449 -16.05 -12.75 24.77
CA TYR A 449 -14.87 -11.90 24.89
C TYR A 449 -15.11 -10.51 24.29
N ALA A 450 -15.89 -10.41 23.20
CA ALA A 450 -16.13 -9.17 22.47
C ALA A 450 -17.37 -9.25 21.57
N TYR A 451 -17.85 -8.12 21.07
CA TYR A 451 -18.67 -8.02 19.85
C TYR A 451 -17.81 -7.56 18.68
N VAL A 452 -17.91 -8.26 17.55
CA VAL A 452 -17.42 -7.77 16.25
C VAL A 452 -18.58 -7.09 15.54
N LYS A 453 -18.42 -5.80 15.27
CA LYS A 453 -19.37 -4.94 14.58
C LYS A 453 -18.77 -4.52 13.24
N ILE A 454 -19.52 -4.64 12.16
CA ILE A 454 -19.09 -4.22 10.82
C ILE A 454 -20.16 -3.29 10.26
N ARG A 455 -19.77 -2.04 10.02
CA ARG A 455 -20.59 -1.06 9.31
C ARG A 455 -20.11 -0.98 7.86
N TYR A 456 -21.06 -0.93 6.92
CA TYR A 456 -20.77 -0.89 5.48
C TYR A 456 -21.91 -0.24 4.71
N LYS A 457 -21.63 0.31 3.53
CA LYS A 457 -22.63 0.72 2.54
C LYS A 457 -22.74 -0.35 1.45
N LEU A 458 -23.93 -0.51 0.84
CA LEU A 458 -24.02 -1.26 -0.43
C LEU A 458 -23.56 -0.36 -1.58
N PRO A 459 -23.03 -0.91 -2.69
CA PRO A 459 -22.54 -0.12 -3.82
C PRO A 459 -23.55 0.93 -4.30
N GLY A 460 -23.13 2.20 -4.30
CA GLY A 460 -23.95 3.35 -4.69
C GLY A 460 -25.04 3.77 -3.68
N GLN A 461 -25.09 3.20 -2.48
CA GLN A 461 -25.99 3.63 -1.40
C GLN A 461 -25.29 4.57 -0.42
N SER A 462 -25.99 5.62 0.03
CA SER A 462 -25.45 6.61 0.96
C SER A 462 -25.60 6.24 2.45
N GLN A 463 -26.57 5.40 2.79
CA GLN A 463 -26.81 4.95 4.16
C GLN A 463 -26.08 3.63 4.43
N SER A 464 -25.38 3.57 5.57
CA SER A 464 -24.75 2.33 6.02
C SER A 464 -25.72 1.35 6.69
N LYS A 465 -25.31 0.08 6.65
CA LYS A 465 -25.89 -1.07 7.35
C LYS A 465 -24.90 -1.56 8.39
N LEU A 466 -25.42 -2.27 9.40
CA LEU A 466 -24.64 -2.81 10.51
C LEU A 466 -24.84 -4.33 10.60
N ILE A 467 -23.76 -5.07 10.78
CA ILE A 467 -23.74 -6.49 11.18
C ILE A 467 -23.00 -6.55 12.51
N GLU A 468 -23.51 -7.30 13.48
CA GLU A 468 -22.89 -7.51 14.79
C GLU A 468 -22.93 -9.00 15.13
N GLN A 469 -21.84 -9.54 15.70
CA GLN A 469 -21.82 -10.89 16.24
C GLN A 469 -20.90 -11.00 17.48
N PRO A 470 -21.26 -11.81 18.48
CA PRO A 470 -20.41 -12.04 19.64
C PRO A 470 -19.26 -13.01 19.31
N VAL A 471 -18.10 -12.77 19.92
CA VAL A 471 -17.00 -13.73 20.03
C VAL A 471 -17.18 -14.47 21.35
N ALA A 472 -17.56 -15.74 21.31
CA ALA A 472 -17.74 -16.54 22.53
C ALA A 472 -16.48 -16.54 23.41
N ALA A 473 -16.66 -16.52 24.74
CA ALA A 473 -15.58 -16.58 25.73
C ALA A 473 -15.02 -18.00 25.90
N HIS A 474 -14.82 -18.68 24.78
CA HIS A 474 -14.31 -20.03 24.70
C HIS A 474 -13.13 -20.06 23.73
N SER A 475 -11.95 -20.38 24.26
CA SER A 475 -10.72 -20.57 23.51
C SER A 475 -10.32 -22.04 23.50
N ILE A 476 -9.80 -22.52 22.38
CA ILE A 476 -9.26 -23.88 22.21
C ILE A 476 -7.72 -23.87 22.16
N PRO A 477 -7.04 -24.99 22.48
CA PRO A 477 -5.60 -25.10 22.26
C PRO A 477 -5.23 -24.86 20.80
N LEU A 478 -4.15 -24.11 20.54
CA LEU A 478 -3.71 -23.76 19.17
C LEU A 478 -3.53 -24.98 18.23
N ALA A 479 -3.15 -26.14 18.79
CA ALA A 479 -3.05 -27.39 18.02
C ALA A 479 -4.39 -27.86 17.43
N GLN A 480 -5.52 -27.46 18.03
CA GLN A 480 -6.89 -27.79 17.60
C GLN A 480 -7.52 -26.70 16.72
N ALA A 481 -6.83 -25.57 16.51
CA ALA A 481 -7.30 -24.47 15.67
C ALA A 481 -7.59 -24.94 14.23
N ASP A 482 -8.35 -24.15 13.48
CA ASP A 482 -8.44 -24.36 12.03
C ASP A 482 -7.13 -23.98 11.31
N ALA A 483 -7.00 -24.44 10.07
CA ALA A 483 -5.79 -24.24 9.28
C ALA A 483 -5.53 -22.76 8.94
N ASP A 484 -6.60 -21.99 8.71
CA ASP A 484 -6.53 -20.57 8.39
C ASP A 484 -6.06 -19.75 9.60
N THR A 485 -6.52 -20.10 10.80
CA THR A 485 -6.11 -19.49 12.08
C THR A 485 -4.63 -19.75 12.37
N ARG A 486 -4.14 -20.98 12.15
CA ARG A 486 -2.70 -21.28 12.26
C ARG A 486 -1.86 -20.52 11.23
N LEU A 487 -2.34 -20.43 9.98
CA LEU A 487 -1.64 -19.69 8.92
C LEU A 487 -1.57 -18.19 9.22
N ALA A 488 -2.68 -17.57 9.63
CA ALA A 488 -2.71 -16.16 10.01
C ALA A 488 -1.77 -15.87 11.18
N LEU A 489 -1.74 -16.73 12.19
CA LEU A 489 -0.84 -16.62 13.34
C LEU A 489 0.63 -16.83 12.96
N ALA A 490 0.93 -17.75 12.04
CA ALA A 490 2.28 -17.96 11.52
C ALA A 490 2.76 -16.74 10.69
N ALA A 491 1.91 -16.20 9.83
CA ALA A 491 2.17 -14.99 9.04
C ALA A 491 2.41 -13.77 9.94
N ALA A 492 1.57 -13.57 10.97
CA ALA A 492 1.75 -12.52 11.95
C ALA A 492 3.04 -12.69 12.77
N SER A 493 3.33 -13.91 13.24
CA SER A 493 4.55 -14.19 14.00
C SER A 493 5.82 -14.00 13.16
N TYR A 494 5.79 -14.38 11.87
CA TYR A 494 6.85 -14.11 10.91
C TYR A 494 7.09 -12.60 10.73
N ALA A 495 6.03 -11.81 10.53
CA ALA A 495 6.13 -10.36 10.40
C ALA A 495 6.64 -9.71 11.70
N GLN A 496 6.13 -10.11 12.87
CA GLN A 496 6.63 -9.67 14.18
C GLN A 496 8.12 -10.03 14.35
N GLN A 497 8.57 -11.21 13.91
CA GLN A 497 9.97 -11.63 14.02
C GLN A 497 10.91 -10.80 13.14
N LEU A 498 10.51 -10.52 11.89
CA LEU A 498 11.23 -9.60 11.00
C LEU A 498 11.31 -8.17 11.58
N ARG A 499 10.34 -7.76 12.40
CA ARG A 499 10.28 -6.46 13.11
C ARG A 499 11.01 -6.47 14.47
N GLY A 500 11.70 -7.56 14.83
CA GLY A 500 12.51 -7.70 16.05
C GLY A 500 11.95 -8.66 17.11
N GLY A 501 10.76 -9.23 16.92
CA GLY A 501 10.22 -10.31 17.76
C GLY A 501 9.65 -9.91 19.13
N GLU A 502 9.50 -8.62 19.43
CA GLU A 502 9.06 -8.10 20.75
C GLU A 502 7.82 -8.81 21.32
N TYR A 503 6.83 -9.08 20.46
CA TYR A 503 5.56 -9.74 20.82
C TYR A 503 5.46 -11.19 20.34
N ASN A 504 6.57 -11.89 20.09
CA ASN A 504 6.56 -13.32 19.74
C ASN A 504 6.71 -14.26 20.96
N GLY A 505 7.07 -13.74 22.13
CA GLY A 505 7.30 -14.54 23.32
C GLY A 505 8.44 -15.54 23.11
N SER A 506 8.14 -16.84 23.22
CA SER A 506 9.10 -17.93 22.98
C SER A 506 8.97 -18.58 21.59
N LEU A 507 8.15 -18.04 20.67
CA LEU A 507 8.08 -18.56 19.30
C LEU A 507 9.34 -18.18 18.52
N ASP A 508 10.07 -19.20 18.07
CA ASP A 508 11.19 -19.07 17.16
C ASP A 508 10.79 -19.32 15.70
N TRP A 509 11.74 -19.10 14.78
CA TRP A 509 11.54 -19.37 13.36
C TRP A 509 11.11 -20.83 13.06
N ASN A 510 11.60 -21.81 13.84
CA ASN A 510 11.22 -23.22 13.64
C ASN A 510 9.76 -23.47 14.00
N ALA A 511 9.25 -22.86 15.08
CA ALA A 511 7.86 -22.92 15.47
C ALA A 511 6.96 -22.20 14.45
N ILE A 512 7.39 -21.04 13.94
CA ILE A 512 6.71 -20.30 12.86
C ILE A 512 6.54 -21.18 11.61
N GLY A 513 7.63 -21.80 11.12
CA GLY A 513 7.58 -22.70 9.96
C GLY A 513 6.68 -23.93 10.18
N LYS A 514 6.69 -24.51 11.39
CA LYS A 514 5.81 -25.62 11.75
C LYS A 514 4.33 -25.23 11.81
N MET A 515 3.99 -24.01 12.24
CA MET A 515 2.61 -23.52 12.25
C MET A 515 2.06 -23.24 10.85
N ALA A 516 2.93 -22.82 9.92
CA ALA A 516 2.56 -22.62 8.52
C ALA A 516 2.29 -23.95 7.78
N ALA A 517 2.93 -25.03 8.20
CA ALA A 517 2.72 -26.36 7.64
C ALA A 517 1.32 -26.93 7.96
N GLY A 518 0.71 -27.64 7.00
CA GLY A 518 -0.59 -28.30 7.17
C GLY A 518 -1.82 -27.42 6.84
N THR A 519 -1.63 -26.34 6.10
CA THR A 519 -2.71 -25.60 5.43
C THR A 519 -3.41 -26.46 4.36
N ARG A 520 -4.69 -26.17 4.10
CA ARG A 520 -5.55 -26.85 3.10
C ARG A 520 -6.05 -25.92 1.99
N ALA A 521 -5.63 -24.66 2.00
CA ALA A 521 -6.06 -23.68 1.01
C ALA A 521 -5.59 -24.07 -0.41
N LYS A 522 -6.38 -23.72 -1.43
CA LYS A 522 -5.93 -23.82 -2.82
C LYS A 522 -4.82 -22.79 -3.05
N ASP A 523 -3.64 -23.27 -3.43
CA ASP A 523 -2.47 -22.43 -3.65
C ASP A 523 -2.00 -22.45 -5.11
N PRO A 524 -2.77 -21.87 -6.05
CA PRO A 524 -2.43 -21.89 -7.47
C PRO A 524 -1.17 -21.07 -7.83
N TYR A 525 -0.65 -20.28 -6.88
CA TYR A 525 0.57 -19.49 -7.05
C TYR A 525 1.72 -20.00 -6.16
N GLY A 526 1.58 -21.14 -5.45
CA GLY A 526 2.65 -21.70 -4.61
C GLY A 526 3.16 -20.76 -3.51
N LEU A 527 2.30 -19.88 -2.98
CA LEU A 527 2.62 -18.88 -1.95
C LEU A 527 2.96 -19.52 -0.60
N LEU A 528 2.37 -20.67 -0.28
CA LEU A 528 2.51 -21.34 1.01
C LEU A 528 3.81 -22.15 1.08
N ALA A 529 4.24 -22.71 -0.06
CA ALA A 529 5.58 -23.29 -0.21
C ALA A 529 6.67 -22.21 -0.17
N GLU A 530 6.48 -21.13 -0.96
CA GLU A 530 7.38 -19.96 -0.97
C GLU A 530 7.50 -19.32 0.42
N PHE A 531 6.42 -19.25 1.19
CA PHE A 531 6.45 -18.76 2.57
C PHE A 531 7.32 -19.63 3.49
N ALA A 532 7.23 -20.96 3.39
CA ALA A 532 8.08 -21.87 4.17
C ALA A 532 9.57 -21.70 3.83
N GLU A 533 9.90 -21.51 2.55
CA GLU A 533 11.26 -21.19 2.10
C GLU A 533 11.74 -19.83 2.66
N LEU A 534 10.88 -18.80 2.61
CA LEU A 534 11.20 -17.46 3.14
C LEU A 534 11.37 -17.43 4.66
N VAL A 535 10.65 -18.27 5.41
CA VAL A 535 10.86 -18.46 6.87
C VAL A 535 12.27 -19.00 7.15
N GLU A 536 12.72 -20.02 6.41
CA GLU A 536 14.07 -20.58 6.55
C GLU A 536 15.16 -19.62 6.06
N THR A 537 14.90 -18.84 5.00
CA THR A 537 15.80 -17.77 4.55
C THR A 537 15.92 -16.66 5.59
N ALA A 538 14.81 -16.16 6.14
CA ALA A 538 14.82 -15.15 7.20
C ALA A 538 15.59 -15.65 8.44
N LYS A 539 15.34 -16.88 8.88
CA LYS A 539 16.08 -17.59 9.93
C LYS A 539 17.59 -17.62 9.67
N SER A 540 18.02 -18.01 8.47
CA SER A 540 19.45 -18.03 8.09
C SER A 540 20.08 -16.64 8.09
N LEU A 541 19.35 -15.60 7.70
CA LEU A 541 19.84 -14.23 7.70
C LEU A 541 19.88 -13.61 9.11
N SER A 542 18.92 -13.94 9.98
CA SER A 542 18.93 -13.55 11.39
C SER A 542 20.11 -14.15 12.16
N THR A 543 20.51 -15.40 11.90
CA THR A 543 21.67 -16.02 12.58
C THR A 543 23.02 -15.50 12.09
N LYS A 544 23.08 -14.78 10.96
CA LYS A 544 24.31 -14.25 10.37
C LYS A 544 24.64 -12.82 10.80
N GLN A 545 23.72 -12.09 11.42
CA GLN A 545 24.05 -10.80 12.03
C GLN A 545 24.83 -11.05 13.33
N PRO A 546 26.07 -10.54 13.48
CA PRO A 546 26.71 -10.52 14.78
C PRO A 546 25.84 -9.70 15.73
N GLU A 547 25.69 -10.17 16.98
CA GLU A 547 25.14 -9.33 18.04
C GLU A 547 25.88 -7.99 18.05
N LYS A 548 25.14 -6.88 17.96
CA LYS A 548 25.72 -5.56 18.22
C LYS A 548 26.07 -5.51 19.70
N SER A 549 27.32 -5.89 20.01
CA SER A 549 27.91 -5.78 21.34
C SER A 549 27.63 -4.38 21.89
N GLY A 550 26.95 -4.33 23.04
CA GLY A 550 26.48 -3.07 23.62
C GLY A 550 27.60 -2.06 23.86
N ARG A 551 27.24 -0.78 23.76
CA ARG A 551 27.94 0.36 24.34
C ARG A 551 26.93 1.16 25.15
#